data_AF-A0A699RZF4-F1
#
_entry.id   AF-A0A699RZF4-F1
#
_cell.length_a   1.000
_cell.length_b   1.000
_cell.length_c   1.000
_cell.angle_alpha   90.00
_cell.angle_beta   90.00
_cell.angle_gamma   90.00
#
_symmetry.space_group_name_H-M   'P 1'
#
loop_
_entity.id
_entity.type
_entity.pdbx_description
1 polymer ?
#
loop_
_entity_poly.entity_id
_entity_poly.type
_entity_poly.pdbx_seq_one_letter_code
_entity_poly.pdbx_strand_id
1 'polypeptide(L)'
;LEGVDLLKGDRSTNLYTISLHEMASASPICLMAQASSTKSWLWHQRLSHLNFDTINDLVAGLSKFKYHKEHLCPSCEQGKSKRASHPPKPVPNSRQRLHLLHMDLYGPMRIASINGKRLLSSS
;
A
#
# COMPACT_ATOMS: atom_id res chain seq x y z
N LEU A 1 -15.30 -30.98 0.28
CA LEU A 1 -15.56 -29.73 1.02
C LEU A 1 -16.78 -29.99 1.89
N GLU A 2 -16.58 -30.36 3.15
CA GLU A 2 -17.68 -30.41 4.12
C GLU A 2 -18.15 -28.97 4.34
N GLY A 3 -19.40 -28.68 4.02
CA GLY A 3 -20.01 -27.38 4.26
C GLY A 3 -20.34 -27.25 5.75
N VAL A 4 -19.80 -26.21 6.40
CA VAL A 4 -20.19 -25.87 7.77
C VAL A 4 -21.31 -24.84 7.68
N ASP A 5 -22.47 -25.15 8.24
CA ASP A 5 -23.59 -24.21 8.32
C ASP A 5 -23.28 -23.09 9.32
N LEU A 6 -23.04 -21.88 8.81
CA LEU A 6 -22.64 -20.72 9.61
C LEU A 6 -23.81 -19.98 10.25
N LEU A 7 -24.97 -19.99 9.59
CA LEU A 7 -26.18 -19.30 10.01
C LEU A 7 -27.38 -20.17 9.66
N LYS A 8 -28.31 -20.28 10.60
CA LYS A 8 -29.60 -20.93 10.41
C LYS A 8 -30.66 -19.85 10.47
N GLY A 9 -31.56 -19.83 9.49
CA GLY A 9 -32.60 -18.81 9.40
C GLY A 9 -33.85 -19.38 8.76
N ASP A 10 -34.99 -18.87 9.17
CA ASP A 10 -36.28 -19.28 8.62
C ASP A 10 -36.52 -18.63 7.28
N ARG A 11 -36.99 -19.42 6.32
CA ARG A 11 -37.34 -18.94 4.98
C ARG A 11 -38.83 -18.69 4.90
N SER A 12 -39.22 -17.44 4.66
CA SER A 12 -40.61 -17.05 4.42
C SER A 12 -40.70 -16.19 3.16
N THR A 13 -41.67 -16.47 2.28
CA THR A 13 -41.91 -15.70 1.03
C THR A 13 -40.63 -15.40 0.23
N ASN A 14 -39.73 -16.38 0.11
CA ASN A 14 -38.41 -16.27 -0.55
C ASN A 14 -37.38 -15.35 0.10
N LEU A 15 -37.63 -14.88 1.33
CA LEU A 15 -36.69 -14.14 2.15
C LEU A 15 -36.18 -15.05 3.29
N TYR A 16 -34.90 -14.93 3.59
CA TYR A 16 -34.30 -15.54 4.78
C TYR A 16 -34.33 -14.52 5.91
N THR A 17 -34.94 -14.90 7.03
CA THR A 17 -34.99 -14.07 8.23
C THR A 17 -33.97 -14.61 9.22
N ILE A 18 -33.09 -13.73 9.69
CA ILE A 18 -32.03 -14.03 10.66
C ILE A 18 -32.26 -13.17 11.88
N SER A 19 -32.39 -13.79 13.05
CA SER A 19 -32.59 -13.10 14.32
C SER A 19 -31.27 -12.49 14.80
N LEU A 20 -31.22 -11.15 14.90
CA LEU A 20 -30.07 -10.43 15.43
C LEU A 20 -29.78 -10.81 16.89
N HIS A 21 -30.81 -11.13 17.67
CA HIS A 21 -30.68 -11.56 19.06
C HIS A 21 -30.01 -12.93 19.16
N GLU A 22 -30.42 -13.89 18.33
CA GLU A 22 -29.77 -15.21 18.27
C GLU A 22 -28.32 -15.09 17.78
N MET A 23 -28.08 -14.22 16.80
CA MET A 23 -26.74 -13.96 16.27
C MET A 23 -25.80 -13.29 17.29
N ALA A 24 -26.33 -12.42 18.16
CA ALA A 24 -25.58 -11.82 19.26
C ALA A 24 -25.35 -12.79 20.44
N SER A 25 -26.22 -13.80 20.58
CA SER A 25 -26.08 -14.87 21.58
C SER A 25 -25.13 -15.99 21.15
N ALA A 26 -24.98 -16.20 19.85
CA ALA A 26 -23.85 -16.93 19.29
C ALA A 26 -22.58 -16.07 19.46
N SER A 27 -21.44 -16.71 19.74
CA SER A 27 -20.15 -16.01 19.70
C SER A 27 -20.09 -15.17 18.42
N PRO A 28 -19.61 -13.90 18.44
CA PRO A 28 -19.49 -13.10 17.22
C PRO A 28 -18.53 -13.81 16.28
N ILE A 29 -19.09 -14.67 15.43
CA ILE A 29 -18.39 -15.27 14.32
C ILE A 29 -18.21 -14.11 13.38
N CYS A 30 -17.03 -13.49 13.43
CA CYS A 30 -16.56 -12.75 12.28
C CYS A 30 -16.72 -13.74 11.11
N LEU A 31 -17.48 -13.42 10.05
CA LEU A 31 -17.56 -14.30 8.87
C LEU A 31 -16.17 -14.56 8.24
N MET A 32 -15.14 -13.86 8.74
CA MET A 32 -13.73 -14.06 8.46
C MET A 32 -13.01 -14.99 9.45
N ALA A 33 -13.71 -15.71 10.34
CA ALA A 33 -13.16 -16.39 11.51
C ALA A 33 -12.10 -17.47 11.25
N GLN A 34 -11.94 -17.82 9.99
CA GLN A 34 -10.84 -18.62 9.52
C GLN A 34 -10.16 -17.87 8.37
N ALA A 35 -9.37 -16.84 8.72
CA ALA A 35 -8.41 -16.25 7.79
C ALA A 35 -7.21 -17.20 7.68
N SER A 36 -7.32 -18.19 6.80
CA SER A 36 -6.14 -18.95 6.39
C SER A 36 -5.13 -18.00 5.74
N SER A 37 -3.84 -18.39 5.71
CA SER A 37 -2.78 -17.62 5.03
C SER A 37 -3.21 -17.13 3.63
N THR A 38 -3.94 -17.99 2.89
CA THR A 38 -4.51 -17.70 1.57
C THR A 38 -5.54 -16.54 1.58
N LYS A 39 -6.41 -16.46 2.60
CA LYS A 39 -7.37 -15.35 2.72
C LYS A 39 -6.67 -14.05 3.07
N SER A 40 -5.65 -14.08 3.92
CA SER A 40 -4.88 -12.88 4.27
C SER A 40 -4.10 -12.32 3.08
N TRP A 41 -3.60 -13.20 2.22
CA TRP A 41 -2.99 -12.81 0.94
C TRP A 41 -3.99 -12.11 0.01
N LEU A 42 -5.21 -12.64 -0.10
CA LEU A 42 -6.27 -12.02 -0.88
C LEU A 42 -6.63 -10.62 -0.35
N TRP A 43 -6.73 -10.47 0.98
CA TRP A 43 -7.00 -9.18 1.60
C TRP A 43 -5.84 -8.19 1.43
N HIS A 44 -4.60 -8.67 1.47
CA HIS A 44 -3.43 -7.86 1.13
C HIS A 44 -3.55 -7.27 -0.28
N GLN A 45 -3.97 -8.05 -1.27
CA GLN A 45 -4.19 -7.55 -2.62
C GLN A 45 -5.39 -6.57 -2.70
N ARG A 46 -6.51 -6.88 -2.04
CA ARG A 46 -7.73 -6.04 -2.09
C ARG A 46 -7.59 -4.71 -1.36
N LEU A 47 -6.85 -4.66 -0.26
CA LEU A 47 -6.66 -3.47 0.56
C LEU A 47 -5.40 -2.69 0.18
N SER A 48 -5.01 -2.71 -1.10
CA SER A 48 -3.86 -1.92 -1.59
C SER A 48 -2.54 -2.23 -0.89
N HIS A 49 -2.26 -3.51 -0.67
CA HIS A 49 -0.98 -4.00 -0.16
C HIS A 49 -0.64 -3.60 1.29
N LEU A 50 -1.64 -3.46 2.15
CA LEU A 50 -1.44 -3.27 3.60
C LEU A 50 -0.57 -4.37 4.23
N ASN A 51 0.12 -4.00 5.31
CA ASN A 51 0.90 -4.97 6.09
C ASN A 51 -0.02 -6.04 6.69
N PHE A 52 0.48 -7.28 6.78
CA PHE A 52 -0.28 -8.39 7.35
C PHE A 52 -0.64 -8.17 8.82
N ASP A 53 0.18 -7.45 9.60
CA ASP A 53 -0.17 -7.08 10.97
C ASP A 53 -1.35 -6.10 11.01
N THR A 54 -1.38 -5.13 10.09
CA THR A 54 -2.51 -4.19 9.97
C THR A 54 -3.79 -4.92 9.55
N ILE A 55 -3.68 -5.89 8.64
CA ILE A 55 -4.81 -6.75 8.24
C ILE A 55 -5.30 -7.58 9.42
N ASN A 56 -4.40 -8.10 10.25
CA ASN A 56 -4.74 -8.83 11.47
C ASN A 56 -5.48 -7.93 12.48
N ASP A 57 -5.02 -6.70 12.68
CA ASP A 57 -5.65 -5.76 13.64
C ASP A 57 -7.04 -5.29 13.17
N LEU A 58 -7.30 -5.27 11.86
CA LEU A 58 -8.63 -4.99 11.31
C LEU A 58 -9.63 -6.13 11.59
N VAL A 59 -9.17 -7.33 11.94
CA VAL A 59 -10.04 -8.48 12.24
C VAL A 59 -10.10 -8.69 13.75
N ALA A 60 -11.05 -8.02 14.40
CA ALA A 60 -11.31 -8.21 15.82
C ALA A 60 -11.83 -9.63 16.12
N GLY A 61 -11.28 -10.27 17.16
CA GLY A 61 -11.78 -11.54 17.70
C GLY A 61 -11.14 -12.82 17.15
N LEU A 62 -10.11 -12.74 16.30
CA LEU A 62 -9.41 -13.91 15.78
C LEU A 62 -7.97 -14.04 16.29
N SER A 63 -7.49 -15.28 16.29
CA SER A 63 -6.09 -15.58 16.53
C SER A 63 -5.24 -14.95 15.42
N LYS A 64 -4.21 -14.20 15.82
CA LYS A 64 -3.22 -13.62 14.89
C LYS A 64 -2.59 -14.77 14.10
N PHE A 65 -2.82 -14.81 12.79
CA PHE A 65 -2.17 -15.82 11.96
C PHE A 65 -0.71 -15.39 11.75
N LYS A 66 0.21 -16.36 11.84
CA LYS A 66 1.62 -16.13 11.50
C LYS A 66 1.78 -16.25 9.99
N TYR A 67 2.13 -15.14 9.35
CA TYR A 67 2.48 -15.12 7.95
C TYR A 67 3.85 -15.80 7.74
N HIS A 68 3.91 -16.78 6.83
CA HIS A 68 5.17 -17.36 6.38
C HIS A 68 5.78 -16.47 5.29
N LYS A 69 7.00 -15.97 5.54
CA LYS A 69 7.73 -15.05 4.65
C LYS A 69 8.12 -15.62 3.28
N GLU A 70 7.78 -16.87 3.02
CA GLU A 70 8.18 -17.65 1.84
C GLU A 70 7.47 -17.17 0.55
N HIS A 71 6.42 -16.35 0.68
CA HIS A 71 5.64 -15.82 -0.44
C HIS A 71 5.69 -14.28 -0.51
N LEU A 72 6.87 -13.69 -0.72
CA LEU A 72 6.99 -12.24 -0.90
C LEU A 72 6.09 -11.73 -2.04
N CYS A 73 5.46 -10.57 -1.82
CA CYS A 73 4.66 -9.91 -2.86
C CYS A 73 5.59 -9.10 -3.77
N PRO A 74 5.72 -9.44 -5.06
CA PRO A 74 6.65 -8.76 -5.96
C PRO A 74 6.34 -7.25 -6.10
N SER A 75 5.07 -6.88 -6.15
CA SER A 75 4.63 -5.47 -6.22
C SER A 75 5.06 -4.67 -4.98
N CYS A 76 4.98 -5.28 -3.80
CA CYS A 76 5.42 -4.65 -2.55
C CYS A 76 6.93 -4.51 -2.49
N GLU A 77 7.66 -5.54 -2.92
CA GLU A 77 9.12 -5.52 -2.94
C GLU A 77 9.64 -4.41 -3.86
N GLN A 78 9.08 -4.32 -5.07
CA GLN A 78 9.40 -3.26 -6.01
C GLN A 78 8.99 -1.88 -5.50
N GLY A 79 7.79 -1.75 -4.93
CA GLY A 79 7.29 -0.48 -4.38
C GLY A 79 8.06 0.01 -3.14
N LYS A 80 8.65 -0.89 -2.36
CA LYS A 80 9.49 -0.56 -1.20
C LYS A 80 10.98 -0.50 -1.52
N SER A 81 11.37 -0.73 -2.78
CA SER A 81 12.76 -0.64 -3.19
C SER A 81 13.30 0.78 -3.02
N LYS A 82 14.49 0.90 -2.43
CA LYS A 82 15.20 2.17 -2.31
C LYS A 82 16.23 2.27 -3.42
N ARG A 83 16.26 3.40 -4.13
CA ARG A 83 17.34 3.68 -5.09
C ARG A 83 18.68 3.70 -4.34
N ALA A 84 19.70 3.06 -4.92
CA ALA A 84 21.05 3.12 -4.37
C ALA A 84 21.51 4.58 -4.23
N SER A 85 22.21 4.88 -3.13
CA SER A 85 22.80 6.19 -2.92
C SER A 85 23.85 6.49 -4.00
N HIS A 86 23.94 7.74 -4.43
CA HIS A 86 25.03 8.17 -5.29
C HIS A 86 26.36 8.10 -4.51
N PRO A 87 27.45 7.63 -5.14
CA PRO A 87 28.75 7.60 -4.48
C PRO A 87 29.20 9.04 -4.15
N PRO A 88 29.76 9.28 -2.96
CA PRO A 88 30.29 10.60 -2.62
C PRO A 88 31.48 10.93 -3.52
N LYS A 89 31.59 12.20 -3.94
CA LYS A 89 32.78 12.69 -4.65
C LYS A 89 33.86 13.07 -3.63
N PRO A 90 35.04 12.40 -3.63
CA PRO A 90 36.06 12.62 -2.61
C PRO A 90 36.85 13.92 -2.81
N VAL A 91 36.87 14.48 -4.03
CA VAL A 91 37.58 15.72 -4.35
C VAL A 91 36.60 16.73 -4.95
N PRO A 92 36.52 17.96 -4.43
CA PRO A 92 35.70 19.00 -5.04
C PRO A 92 36.26 19.38 -6.43
N ASN A 93 35.36 19.51 -7.40
CA ASN A 93 35.72 19.83 -8.79
C ASN A 93 36.23 21.28 -8.98
N SER A 94 36.10 22.15 -7.98
CA SER A 94 36.60 23.53 -8.02
C SER A 94 37.81 23.70 -7.12
N ARG A 95 38.94 24.12 -7.69
CA ARG A 95 40.18 24.43 -6.93
C ARG A 95 40.31 25.91 -6.53
N GLN A 96 39.52 26.80 -7.13
CA GLN A 96 39.58 28.26 -6.95
C GLN A 96 38.18 28.89 -7.17
N ARG A 97 37.98 30.15 -6.74
CA ARG A 97 36.72 30.88 -6.98
C ARG A 97 36.46 31.00 -8.49
N LEU A 98 35.20 30.81 -8.91
CA LEU A 98 34.74 30.81 -10.31
C LEU A 98 35.36 29.73 -11.22
N HIS A 99 36.07 28.73 -10.68
CA HIS A 99 36.69 27.66 -11.48
C HIS A 99 35.64 26.74 -12.14
N LEU A 100 34.46 26.57 -11.55
CA LEU A 100 33.36 25.83 -12.15
C LEU A 100 32.07 26.62 -11.99
N LEU A 101 31.46 27.00 -13.11
CA LEU A 101 30.14 27.64 -13.16
C LEU A 101 29.13 26.62 -13.67
N HIS A 102 28.10 26.35 -12.89
CA HIS A 102 26.95 25.60 -13.35
C HIS A 102 25.86 26.60 -13.72
N MET A 103 25.28 26.46 -14.91
CA MET A 103 24.16 27.29 -15.33
C MET A 103 23.05 26.36 -15.79
N ASP A 104 21.88 26.55 -15.22
CA ASP A 104 20.68 25.80 -15.60
C ASP A 104 19.82 26.62 -16.54
N LEU A 105 19.29 25.95 -17.57
CA LEU A 105 18.34 26.54 -18.50
C LEU A 105 16.94 26.07 -18.13
N TYR A 106 16.09 27.01 -17.75
CA TYR A 106 14.67 26.76 -17.54
C TYR A 106 13.91 27.01 -18.85
N GLY A 107 13.02 26.07 -19.18
CA GLY A 107 12.37 25.90 -20.49
C GLY A 107 11.59 27.12 -21.00
N PRO A 108 10.96 27.02 -22.19
CA PRO A 108 10.28 28.15 -22.81
C PRO A 108 9.09 28.60 -21.95
N MET A 109 9.30 29.70 -21.25
CA MET A 109 8.35 30.33 -20.37
C MET A 109 7.19 30.92 -21.17
N ARG A 110 6.00 30.85 -20.57
CA ARG A 110 4.77 31.35 -21.20
C ARG A 110 4.85 32.85 -21.50
N ILE A 111 5.53 33.60 -20.63
CA ILE A 111 5.72 35.04 -20.75
C ILE A 111 7.15 35.28 -21.23
N ALA A 112 7.29 36.08 -22.30
CA ALA A 112 8.59 36.49 -22.78
C ALA A 112 9.21 37.53 -21.85
N SER A 113 10.54 37.52 -21.74
CA SER A 113 11.27 38.57 -21.07
C SER A 113 11.07 39.91 -21.79
N ILE A 114 11.51 40.99 -21.14
CA ILE A 114 11.51 42.35 -21.72
C ILE A 114 12.20 42.37 -23.10
N ASN A 115 13.19 41.49 -23.30
CA ASN A 115 13.92 41.33 -24.57
C ASN A 115 13.35 40.23 -25.48
N GLY A 116 12.12 39.76 -25.24
CA GLY A 116 11.44 38.76 -26.07
C GLY A 116 11.91 37.31 -25.90
N LYS A 117 12.86 37.03 -25.00
CA LYS A 117 13.36 35.67 -24.77
C LYS A 117 12.42 34.90 -23.85
N ARG A 118 12.13 33.65 -24.20
CA ARG A 118 11.31 32.75 -23.37
C ARG A 118 12.14 31.81 -22.51
N LEU A 119 13.44 31.75 -22.67
CA LEU A 119 14.31 30.89 -21.86
C LEU A 119 14.94 31.71 -20.73
N LEU A 120 14.94 31.15 -19.52
CA LEU A 120 15.65 31.72 -18.39
C LEU A 120 16.92 30.91 -18.13
N SER A 121 18.03 31.59 -17.90
CA SER A 121 19.26 30.98 -17.39
C SER A 121 19.51 31.46 -15.98
N SER A 122 19.71 30.55 -15.03
CA SER A 122 20.17 30.86 -13.68
C SER A 122 21.58 30.33 -13.46
N SER A 123 22.40 31.13 -12.79
CA SER A 123 23.76 30.79 -12.35
C SER A 123 23.80 30.38 -10.89
#